data_AF-A0A0M2NZZ3-F1
#
_entry.id   AF-A0A0M2NZZ3-F1
#
_cell.length_a   1.000
_cell.length_b   1.000
_cell.length_c   1.000
_cell.angle_alpha   90.00
_cell.angle_beta   90.00
_cell.angle_gamma   90.00
#
_symmetry.space_group_name_H-M   'P 1'
#
loop_
_entity.id
_entity.type
_entity.pdbx_description
1 polymer ?
#
loop_
_entity_poly.entity_id
_entity_poly.type
_entity_poly.pdbx_seq_one_letter_code
_entity_poly.pdbx_strand_id
1 'polypeptide(L)' 'MADFLNKAKETAKNVSDKLKDTDNEKAKQASEQIDNFTGGSDDKKDDKKDDKK' A
#
# COMPACT_ATOMS: atom_id res chain seq x y z
N MET A 1 -7.00 18.43 -9.05
CA MET A 1 -7.51 17.24 -8.31
C MET A 1 -6.50 16.09 -8.28
N ALA A 2 -5.68 15.89 -9.32
CA ALA A 2 -4.65 14.86 -9.34
C ALA A 2 -3.57 15.04 -8.25
N ASP A 3 -3.10 16.28 -8.00
CA ASP A 3 -2.09 16.56 -6.96
C ASP A 3 -2.54 16.23 -5.55
N PHE A 4 -3.81 16.49 -5.24
CA PHE A 4 -4.38 16.16 -3.94
C PHE A 4 -4.44 14.65 -3.72
N LEU A 5 -4.88 13.90 -4.73
CA LEU A 5 -4.96 12.44 -4.68
C LEU A 5 -3.56 11.80 -4.59
N ASN A 6 -2.59 12.31 -5.34
CA ASN A 6 -1.20 11.86 -5.27
C ASN A 6 -0.60 12.11 -3.89
N LYS A 7 -0.78 13.33 -3.35
CA LYS A 7 -0.31 13.68 -2.01
C LYS A 7 -1.00 12.89 -0.90
N ALA A 8 -2.29 12.60 -1.05
CA ALA A 8 -3.04 11.76 -0.11
C ALA A 8 -2.51 10.31 -0.11
N LYS A 9 -2.25 9.74 -1.29
CA LYS A 9 -1.64 8.39 -1.41
C LYS A 9 -0.23 8.35 -0.80
N GLU A 10 0.60 9.35 -1.08
CA GLU A 10 1.95 9.45 -0.50
C GLU A 10 1.92 9.55 1.02
N THR A 11 1.03 10.40 1.56
CA THR A 11 0.87 10.57 3.00
C THR A 11 0.41 9.28 3.65
N ALA A 12 -0.56 8.60 3.04
CA ALA A 12 -1.09 7.34 3.56
C ALA A 12 -0.06 6.20 3.48
N LYS A 13 0.77 6.12 2.43
CA LYS A 13 1.93 5.21 2.39
C LYS A 13 2.93 5.50 3.52
N ASN A 14 3.25 6.76 3.78
CA ASN A 14 4.19 7.14 4.84
C ASN A 14 3.64 6.82 6.25
N VAL A 15 2.32 6.98 6.45
CA VAL A 15 1.66 6.58 7.71
C VAL A 15 1.65 5.06 7.86
N SER A 16 1.33 4.30 6.81
CA SER A 16 1.44 2.83 6.81
C SER A 16 2.86 2.39 7.17
N ASP A 17 3.87 2.94 6.49
CA ASP A 17 5.28 2.65 6.73
C ASP A 17 5.70 2.88 8.19
N LYS A 18 5.27 3.99 8.80
CA LYS A 18 5.53 4.26 10.21
C LYS A 18 4.79 3.34 11.17
N LEU A 19 3.63 2.80 10.79
CA LEU A 19 2.78 1.97 11.64
C LEU A 19 3.22 0.49 11.63
N LYS A 20 3.71 -0.03 10.50
CA LYS A 20 4.27 -1.40 10.41
C LYS A 20 5.54 -1.59 11.24
N ASP A 21 6.34 -0.54 11.39
CA ASP A 21 7.59 -0.56 12.17
C ASP A 21 7.36 -0.46 13.68
N THR A 22 6.10 -0.39 14.14
CA THR A 22 5.78 -0.38 15.56
C THR A 22 5.53 -1.80 16.09
N ASP A 23 5.89 -2.03 17.35
CA ASP A 23 5.58 -3.29 18.07
C ASP A 23 4.17 -3.32 18.65
N ASN A 24 3.21 -2.62 18.02
CA ASN A 24 1.81 -2.64 18.42
C ASN A 24 0.97 -3.39 17.37
N GLU A 25 0.36 -4.50 17.78
CA GLU A 25 -0.45 -5.37 16.91
C GLU A 25 -1.56 -4.59 16.16
N LYS A 26 -2.20 -3.63 16.83
CA LYS A 26 -3.24 -2.79 16.20
C LYS A 26 -2.67 -1.84 15.16
N ALA A 27 -1.45 -1.36 15.37
CA ALA A 27 -0.76 -0.49 14.43
C ALA A 27 -0.32 -1.26 13.18
N LYS A 28 0.14 -2.52 13.33
CA LYS A 28 0.40 -3.41 12.18
C LYS A 28 -0.86 -3.66 11.36
N GLN A 29 -1.99 -3.97 12.00
CA GLN A 29 -3.28 -4.13 11.30
C GLN A 29 -3.72 -2.84 10.58
N ALA A 30 -3.58 -1.68 11.23
CA ALA A 30 -3.90 -0.40 10.63
C ALA A 30 -2.98 -0.11 9.43
N SER A 31 -1.68 -0.42 9.54
CA SER A 31 -0.71 -0.30 8.46
C SER A 31 -1.13 -1.11 7.23
N GLU A 32 -1.53 -2.37 7.42
CA GLU A 32 -1.96 -3.27 6.34
C GLU A 32 -3.26 -2.77 5.68
N GLN A 33 -4.22 -2.27 6.45
CA GLN A 33 -5.44 -1.68 5.89
C GLN A 33 -5.15 -0.43 5.06
N ILE A 34 -4.25 0.43 5.52
CA ILE A 34 -3.83 1.64 4.79
C ILE A 34 -3.05 1.27 3.53
N ASP A 35 -2.16 0.28 3.61
CA ASP A 35 -1.41 -0.22 2.45
C ASP A 35 -2.39 -0.74 1.39
N ASN A 36 -3.32 -1.61 1.77
CA ASN A 36 -4.36 -2.12 0.88
C ASN A 36 -5.25 -1.02 0.28
N PHE A 37 -5.61 0.00 1.06
CA PHE A 37 -6.41 1.13 0.57
C PHE A 37 -5.64 2.04 -0.40
N THR A 38 -4.33 2.21 -0.20
CA THR A 38 -3.48 3.08 -1.03
C THR A 38 -2.94 2.41 -2.29
N GLY A 39 -3.14 1.10 -2.43
CA GLY A 39 -2.79 0.33 -3.63
C GLY A 39 -1.82 -0.83 -3.41
N GLY A 40 -1.52 -1.20 -2.17
CA GLY A 40 -0.65 -2.34 -1.82
C GLY A 40 -1.17 -3.72 -2.23
N SER A 41 -2.41 -3.81 -2.70
CA SER A 41 -3.01 -5.05 -3.22
C SER A 41 -3.26 -5.09 -4.73
N ASP A 42 -2.76 -4.12 -5.53
CA ASP A 42 -2.86 -4.15 -7.01
C ASP A 42 -1.50 -4.15 -7.72
N ASP A 43 -0.41 -4.43 -7.01
CA ASP A 43 0.95 -4.57 -7.58
C ASP A 43 1.53 -5.99 -7.36
N LYS A 44 0.68 -6.97 -7.11
CA LYS A 44 1.00 -8.41 -7.23
C LYS A 44 -0.09 -9.14 -8.00
N LYS A 45 -0.15 -8.88 -9.31
CA LYS A 45 -0.13 -9.90 -10.39
C LYS A 45 -0.13 -9.23 -11.78
N ASP A 46 0.88 -8.40 -12.04
CA ASP A 46 1.44 -8.28 -13.39
C ASP A 46 2.54 -9.35 -13.58
N ASP A 47 2.26 -10.58 -13.13
CA ASP A 47 2.96 -11.78 -13.63
C ASP A 47 2.24 -12.21 -14.91
N LYS A 48 2.24 -11.32 -15.91
CA LYS A 48 2.16 -11.75 -17.31
C LYS A 48 3.47 -12.47 -17.61
N LYS A 49 3.56 -13.73 -17.17
CA LYS A 49 4.39 -14.69 -17.89
C LYS A 49 3.74 -14.90 -19.24
N ASP A 50 4.27 -14.13 -20.17
CA ASP A 50 4.24 -14.28 -21.61
C ASP A 50 3.96 -15.74 -22.03
N ASP A 51 2.88 -15.84 -22.78
CA ASP A 51 2.53 -16.87 -23.73
C ASP A 51 3.77 -17.46 -24.45
N LYS A 52 4.16 -18.70 -24.10
CA LYS A 52 4.92 -19.57 -25.01
C LYS A 52 4.90 -21.04 -24.60
N LYS A 53 3.80 -21.74 -24.93
CA LYS A 53 3.90 -23.07 -25.55
C LYS A 53 2.59 -23.51 -26.21
#